data_AF-A0A1R1LW11-F1
#
_entry.id   AF-A0A1R1LW11-F1
#
_cell.length_a   1.000
_cell.length_b   1.000
_cell.length_c   1.000
_cell.angle_alpha   90.00
_cell.angle_beta   90.00
_cell.angle_gamma   90.00
#
_symmetry.space_group_name_H-M   'P 1'
#
loop_
_entity.id
_entity.type
_entity.pdbx_description
1 polymer ?
#
loop_
_entity_poly.entity_id
_entity_poly.type
_entity_poly.pdbx_seq_one_letter_code
_entity_poly.pdbx_strand_id
1 'polypeptide(L)'
;MIKKIWMAITLSLLWVGTVSAMSTEAEYVDYLLNKVSSQNEKTKLVALKRLQWSGISSPALYDVIEQRLVELLSPEEELSPRQKKLATYYVRALGYSGNEKYRDYITQLTHISEPWEVKKHARKALTDLPNYGIWHNAIEQSQTSTEGLRIDEAIYLKMLNNRDHFVQRMAARALFHERRSTSQLLEKSAELIHESYKKPLDAQEQDTVAWLCKVIGQNGNGSYQTLLTEVAAETPHSKIAKYARKYI
;
A
#
# COMPACT_ATOMS: atom_id res chain seq x y z
N MET A 1 -11.91 -34.77 -63.89
CA MET A 1 -11.96 -35.20 -62.47
C MET A 1 -11.66 -33.99 -61.59
N ILE A 2 -12.70 -33.34 -61.06
CA ILE A 2 -12.59 -32.12 -60.24
C ILE A 2 -12.72 -32.55 -58.77
N LYS A 3 -11.66 -32.37 -57.96
CA LYS A 3 -11.72 -32.58 -56.50
C LYS A 3 -12.08 -31.26 -55.82
N LYS A 4 -13.23 -31.26 -55.15
CA LYS A 4 -13.76 -30.15 -54.35
C LYS A 4 -12.92 -29.93 -53.09
N ILE A 5 -12.48 -28.70 -52.86
CA ILE A 5 -11.87 -28.23 -51.63
C ILE A 5 -13.00 -27.86 -50.66
N TRP A 6 -13.08 -28.54 -49.51
CA TRP A 6 -13.95 -28.13 -48.41
C TRP A 6 -13.17 -27.16 -47.52
N MET A 7 -13.60 -25.90 -47.51
CA MET A 7 -13.07 -24.86 -46.64
C MET A 7 -13.91 -24.88 -45.35
N ALA A 8 -13.34 -25.37 -44.25
CA ALA A 8 -13.96 -25.28 -42.93
C ALA A 8 -13.72 -23.88 -42.37
N ILE A 9 -14.78 -23.09 -42.21
CA ILE A 9 -14.75 -21.80 -41.53
C ILE A 9 -14.93 -22.08 -40.04
N THR A 10 -13.84 -21.98 -39.27
CA THR A 10 -13.88 -22.00 -37.81
C THR A 10 -14.23 -20.59 -37.30
N LEU A 11 -15.47 -20.43 -36.85
CA LEU A 11 -15.93 -19.22 -36.18
C LEU A 11 -15.41 -19.23 -34.74
N SER A 12 -14.25 -18.63 -34.52
CA SER A 12 -13.70 -18.43 -33.18
C SER A 12 -14.45 -17.30 -32.46
N LEU A 13 -15.36 -17.66 -31.54
CA LEU A 13 -15.88 -16.74 -30.54
C LEU A 13 -14.72 -16.33 -29.61
N LEU A 14 -14.22 -15.12 -29.79
CA LEU A 14 -13.36 -14.47 -28.80
C LEU A 14 -14.25 -14.03 -27.64
N TRP A 15 -14.30 -14.83 -26.57
CA TRP A 15 -14.67 -14.33 -25.25
C TRP A 15 -13.62 -13.30 -24.86
N VAL A 16 -13.94 -12.02 -25.05
CA VAL A 16 -13.22 -10.93 -24.38
C VAL A 16 -13.62 -11.04 -22.92
N GLY A 17 -12.89 -11.88 -22.17
CA GLY A 17 -12.96 -11.83 -20.72
C GLY A 17 -12.60 -10.41 -20.32
N THR A 18 -13.56 -9.68 -19.77
CA THR A 18 -13.22 -8.48 -19.03
C THR A 18 -12.24 -8.92 -17.95
N VAL A 19 -11.00 -8.42 -18.01
CA VAL A 19 -10.10 -8.52 -16.87
C VAL A 19 -10.87 -7.87 -15.74
N SER A 20 -11.43 -8.68 -14.84
CA SER A 20 -12.24 -8.16 -13.75
C SER A 20 -11.34 -7.23 -12.96
N ALA A 21 -11.67 -5.94 -12.98
CA ALA A 21 -11.02 -4.96 -12.16
C ALA A 21 -11.19 -5.46 -10.73
N MET A 22 -10.10 -5.83 -10.06
CA MET A 22 -10.06 -6.36 -8.69
C MET A 22 -11.13 -5.68 -7.82
N SER A 23 -12.22 -6.41 -7.60
CA SER A 23 -13.51 -5.90 -7.14
C SER A 23 -13.82 -6.35 -5.73
N THR A 24 -13.21 -7.45 -5.29
CA THR A 24 -13.39 -8.01 -3.94
C THR A 24 -12.10 -7.98 -3.14
N GLU A 25 -12.24 -8.01 -1.81
CA GLU A 25 -11.09 -8.12 -0.91
C GLU A 25 -10.33 -9.43 -1.14
N ALA A 26 -11.03 -10.54 -1.37
CA ALA A 26 -10.41 -11.84 -1.65
C ALA A 26 -9.50 -11.78 -2.88
N GLU A 27 -9.94 -11.16 -3.98
CA GLU A 27 -9.11 -10.98 -5.18
C GLU A 27 -7.86 -10.12 -4.89
N TYR A 28 -7.98 -9.13 -4.01
CA TYR A 28 -6.83 -8.31 -3.62
C TYR A 28 -5.85 -9.07 -2.73
N VAL A 29 -6.36 -9.86 -1.78
CA VAL A 29 -5.56 -10.77 -0.96
C VAL A 29 -4.81 -11.75 -1.84
N ASP A 30 -5.48 -12.40 -2.81
CA ASP A 30 -4.85 -13.32 -3.75
C ASP A 30 -3.78 -12.63 -4.61
N TYR A 31 -4.05 -11.42 -5.07
CA TYR A 31 -3.07 -10.61 -5.79
C TYR A 31 -1.82 -10.35 -4.92
N LEU A 32 -1.99 -9.96 -3.65
CA LEU A 32 -0.87 -9.70 -2.73
C LEU A 32 -0.11 -11.00 -2.41
N LEU A 33 -0.82 -12.09 -2.15
CA LEU A 33 -0.26 -13.42 -1.90
C LEU A 33 0.60 -13.89 -3.07
N ASN A 34 0.14 -13.72 -4.31
CA ASN A 34 0.90 -14.07 -5.51
C ASN A 34 2.23 -13.29 -5.60
N LYS A 35 2.26 -12.04 -5.13
CA LYS A 35 3.50 -11.23 -5.14
C LYS A 35 4.43 -11.59 -3.98
N VAL A 36 3.89 -11.82 -2.78
CA VAL A 36 4.66 -12.26 -1.60
C VAL A 36 5.24 -13.66 -1.82
N SER A 37 4.52 -14.54 -2.50
CA SER A 37 4.97 -15.91 -2.81
C SER A 37 5.83 -16.00 -4.08
N SER A 38 6.17 -14.88 -4.71
CA SER A 38 6.98 -14.87 -5.92
C SER A 38 8.38 -15.46 -5.68
N GLN A 39 8.87 -16.24 -6.65
CA GLN A 39 10.26 -16.70 -6.70
C GLN A 39 11.25 -15.54 -6.91
N ASN A 40 10.78 -14.41 -7.43
CA ASN A 40 11.60 -13.22 -7.58
C ASN A 40 11.66 -12.45 -6.25
N GLU A 41 12.83 -12.45 -5.60
CA GLU A 41 13.05 -11.78 -4.31
C GLU A 41 12.74 -10.28 -4.35
N LYS A 42 13.04 -9.59 -5.46
CA LYS A 42 12.74 -8.16 -5.61
C LYS A 42 11.23 -7.92 -5.60
N THR A 43 10.47 -8.74 -6.31
CA THR A 43 9.00 -8.68 -6.32
C THR A 43 8.44 -8.91 -4.93
N LYS A 44 8.92 -9.94 -4.22
CA LYS A 44 8.54 -10.25 -2.84
C LYS A 44 8.81 -9.09 -1.89
N LEU A 45 10.01 -8.51 -1.95
CA LEU A 45 10.40 -7.39 -1.10
C LEU A 45 9.58 -6.12 -1.39
N VAL A 46 9.25 -5.85 -2.65
CA VAL A 46 8.33 -4.76 -3.02
C VAL A 46 6.94 -5.01 -2.45
N ALA A 47 6.42 -6.25 -2.54
CA ALA A 47 5.12 -6.61 -1.99
C ALA A 47 5.05 -6.43 -0.47
N LEU A 48 6.05 -6.93 0.27
CA LEU A 48 6.10 -6.79 1.73
C LEU A 48 6.20 -5.33 2.18
N LYS A 49 6.93 -4.49 1.43
CA LYS A 49 6.97 -3.04 1.68
C LYS A 49 5.62 -2.39 1.49
N ARG A 50 4.89 -2.78 0.43
CA ARG A 50 3.58 -2.24 0.09
C ARG A 50 2.56 -2.49 1.21
N LEU A 51 2.68 -3.58 1.97
CA LEU A 51 1.78 -3.89 3.08
C LEU A 51 1.74 -2.82 4.18
N GLN A 52 2.77 -1.96 4.26
CA GLN A 52 2.75 -0.81 5.15
C GLN A 52 1.54 0.10 4.92
N TRP A 53 1.02 0.18 3.69
CA TRP A 53 -0.08 1.06 3.31
C TRP A 53 -1.18 0.33 2.52
N SER A 54 -1.25 -1.01 2.62
CA SER A 54 -2.26 -1.78 1.87
C SER A 54 -3.67 -1.61 2.41
N GLY A 55 -3.81 -1.28 3.70
CA GLY A 55 -5.09 -1.21 4.42
C GLY A 55 -5.80 -2.57 4.56
N ILE A 56 -5.05 -3.67 4.45
CA ILE A 56 -5.56 -5.04 4.58
C ILE A 56 -5.04 -5.67 5.87
N SER A 57 -5.94 -6.35 6.59
CA SER A 57 -5.68 -7.11 7.83
C SER A 57 -5.96 -8.62 7.70
N SER A 58 -6.29 -9.10 6.49
CA SER A 58 -6.74 -10.48 6.24
C SER A 58 -5.77 -11.55 6.75
N PRO A 59 -6.18 -12.41 7.69
CA PRO A 59 -5.36 -13.52 8.18
C PRO A 59 -4.83 -14.44 7.07
N ALA A 60 -5.61 -14.66 6.00
CA ALA A 60 -5.19 -15.51 4.88
C ALA A 60 -3.87 -15.04 4.23
N LEU A 61 -3.62 -13.73 4.21
CA LEU A 61 -2.36 -13.16 3.73
C LEU A 61 -1.25 -13.29 4.77
N TYR A 62 -1.54 -12.89 6.01
CA TYR A 62 -0.51 -12.76 7.03
C TYR A 62 -0.08 -14.10 7.65
N ASP A 63 -0.92 -15.14 7.56
CA ASP A 63 -0.56 -16.52 7.95
C ASP A 63 0.49 -17.11 7.02
N VAL A 64 0.34 -16.85 5.71
CA VAL A 64 1.38 -17.22 4.74
C VAL A 64 2.67 -16.45 5.03
N ILE A 65 2.58 -15.15 5.36
CA ILE A 65 3.76 -14.35 5.72
C ILE A 65 4.46 -14.89 6.98
N GLU A 66 3.70 -15.23 8.01
CA GLU A 66 4.21 -15.83 9.24
C GLU A 66 4.91 -17.16 8.93
N GLN A 67 4.24 -18.06 8.21
CA GLN A 67 4.80 -19.35 7.82
C GLN A 67 6.11 -19.18 7.04
N ARG A 68 6.16 -18.27 6.07
CA ARG A 68 7.38 -17.99 5.30
C ARG A 68 8.50 -17.43 6.15
N LEU A 69 8.17 -16.65 7.19
CA LEU A 69 9.17 -16.15 8.14
C LEU A 69 9.70 -17.28 9.01
N VAL A 70 8.85 -18.18 9.52
CA VAL A 70 9.26 -19.38 10.26
C VAL A 70 10.20 -20.23 9.40
N GLU A 71 9.79 -20.57 8.18
CA GLU A 71 10.61 -21.34 7.23
C GLU A 71 11.97 -20.66 6.98
N LEU A 72 11.96 -19.34 6.79
CA LEU A 72 13.17 -18.56 6.53
C LEU A 72 14.11 -18.49 7.74
N LEU A 73 13.60 -18.56 8.97
CA LEU A 73 14.39 -18.49 10.21
C LEU A 73 14.76 -19.87 10.78
N SER A 74 14.27 -20.96 10.17
CA SER A 74 14.60 -22.33 10.55
C SER A 74 15.84 -22.98 9.89
N PRO A 75 16.71 -22.32 9.08
CA PRO A 75 17.81 -23.03 8.43
C PRO A 75 18.92 -23.40 9.41
N GLU A 76 19.58 -24.52 9.11
CA GLU A 76 20.78 -25.01 9.81
C GLU A 76 22.03 -24.18 9.51
N GLU A 77 22.01 -23.45 8.39
CA GLU A 77 23.10 -22.57 7.92
C GLU A 77 22.81 -21.08 8.16
N GLU A 78 23.86 -20.26 8.20
CA GLU A 78 23.72 -18.82 8.36
C GLU A 78 22.98 -18.18 7.18
N LEU A 79 22.00 -17.32 7.48
CA LEU A 79 21.27 -16.56 6.48
C LEU A 79 22.18 -15.63 5.67
N SER A 80 22.02 -15.64 4.35
CA SER A 80 22.64 -14.63 3.48
C SER A 80 22.14 -13.21 3.81
N PRO A 81 22.89 -12.15 3.45
CA PRO A 81 22.45 -10.77 3.67
C PRO A 81 21.08 -10.44 3.04
N ARG A 82 20.73 -11.10 1.92
CA ARG A 82 19.43 -10.93 1.27
C ARG A 82 18.31 -11.59 2.07
N GLN A 83 18.54 -12.79 2.59
CA GLN A 83 17.59 -13.50 3.47
C GLN A 83 17.39 -12.74 4.79
N LYS A 84 18.47 -12.26 5.43
CA LYS A 84 18.37 -11.39 6.62
C LYS A 84 17.49 -10.18 6.35
N LYS A 85 17.74 -9.47 5.24
CA LYS A 85 16.90 -8.33 4.81
C LYS A 85 15.45 -8.75 4.60
N LEU A 86 15.19 -9.85 3.89
CA LEU A 86 13.85 -10.34 3.63
C LEU A 86 13.09 -10.67 4.93
N ALA A 87 13.74 -11.35 5.88
CA ALA A 87 13.19 -11.64 7.20
C ALA A 87 12.72 -10.37 7.92
N THR A 88 13.51 -9.28 7.88
CA THR A 88 13.07 -8.01 8.47
C THR A 88 11.79 -7.47 7.87
N TYR A 89 11.54 -7.65 6.57
CA TYR A 89 10.31 -7.17 5.93
C TYR A 89 9.11 -8.04 6.26
N TYR A 90 9.28 -9.35 6.41
CA TYR A 90 8.23 -10.24 6.90
C TYR A 90 7.81 -9.87 8.33
N VAL A 91 8.76 -9.68 9.24
CA VAL A 91 8.49 -9.25 10.62
C VAL A 91 7.70 -7.95 10.65
N ARG A 92 8.10 -6.98 9.82
CA ARG A 92 7.41 -5.69 9.69
C ARG A 92 6.00 -5.85 9.15
N ALA A 93 5.81 -6.72 8.16
CA ALA A 93 4.49 -7.03 7.62
C ALA A 93 3.56 -7.64 8.69
N LEU A 94 4.05 -8.53 9.56
CA LEU A 94 3.24 -9.03 10.68
C LEU A 94 2.79 -7.89 11.61
N GLY A 95 3.65 -6.90 11.88
CA GLY A 95 3.23 -5.70 12.60
C GLY A 95 2.16 -4.88 11.87
N TYR A 96 2.26 -4.76 10.54
CA TYR A 96 1.28 -4.04 9.72
C TYR A 96 -0.08 -4.74 9.63
N SER A 97 -0.17 -6.03 9.99
CA SER A 97 -1.43 -6.77 9.99
C SER A 97 -2.46 -6.17 10.95
N GLY A 98 -2.01 -5.53 12.03
CA GLY A 98 -2.88 -5.10 13.11
C GLY A 98 -3.57 -6.24 13.87
N ASN A 99 -3.21 -7.49 13.59
CA ASN A 99 -3.88 -8.67 14.16
C ASN A 99 -3.09 -9.21 15.35
N GLU A 100 -3.73 -9.13 16.52
CA GLU A 100 -3.14 -9.51 17.81
C GLU A 100 -2.67 -10.97 17.87
N LYS A 101 -3.17 -11.86 17.00
CA LYS A 101 -2.71 -13.25 16.97
C LYS A 101 -1.21 -13.41 16.69
N TYR A 102 -0.60 -12.45 15.99
CA TYR A 102 0.83 -12.50 15.67
C TYR A 102 1.70 -11.92 16.79
N ARG A 103 1.12 -11.31 17.84
CA ARG A 103 1.87 -10.64 18.92
C ARG A 103 2.87 -11.58 19.58
N ASP A 104 2.45 -12.79 19.90
CA ASP A 104 3.29 -13.74 20.64
C ASP A 104 4.51 -14.14 19.83
N TYR A 105 4.32 -14.46 18.54
CA TYR A 105 5.44 -14.80 17.67
C TYR A 105 6.38 -13.59 17.45
N ILE A 106 5.84 -12.39 17.19
CA ILE A 106 6.69 -11.18 17.09
C ILE A 106 7.45 -10.93 18.40
N THR A 107 6.85 -11.20 19.56
CA THR A 107 7.49 -11.06 20.87
C THR A 107 8.66 -12.00 21.02
N GLN A 108 8.51 -13.27 20.66
CA GLN A 108 9.61 -14.25 20.62
C GLN A 108 10.77 -13.74 19.76
N LEU A 109 10.47 -13.14 18.60
CA LEU A 109 11.49 -12.56 17.71
C LEU A 109 12.26 -11.38 18.32
N THR A 110 11.77 -10.76 19.39
CA THR A 110 12.55 -9.73 20.13
C THR A 110 13.65 -10.31 21.02
N HIS A 111 13.61 -11.62 21.26
CA HIS A 111 14.52 -12.34 22.15
C HIS A 111 15.54 -13.22 21.43
N ILE A 112 15.44 -13.37 20.10
CA ILE A 112 16.43 -14.13 19.33
C ILE A 112 17.84 -13.54 19.44
N SER A 113 18.85 -14.39 19.31
CA SER A 113 20.26 -14.01 19.26
C SER A 113 20.62 -13.43 17.89
N GLU A 114 20.28 -14.13 16.81
CA GLU A 114 20.56 -13.75 15.42
C GLU A 114 19.36 -14.07 14.50
N PRO A 115 19.19 -13.34 13.38
CA PRO A 115 19.92 -12.12 13.03
C PRO A 115 19.43 -10.90 13.84
N TRP A 116 20.36 -10.09 14.35
CA TRP A 116 20.01 -8.93 15.20
C TRP A 116 19.04 -7.93 14.55
N GLU A 117 19.05 -7.81 13.21
CA GLU A 117 18.11 -6.93 12.49
C GLU A 117 16.66 -7.38 12.67
N VAL A 118 16.40 -8.70 12.68
CA VAL A 118 15.04 -9.24 12.92
C VAL A 118 14.55 -8.81 14.30
N LYS A 119 15.40 -8.93 15.33
CA LYS A 119 15.10 -8.45 16.69
C LYS A 119 14.77 -6.96 16.74
N LYS A 120 15.56 -6.12 16.06
CA LYS A 120 15.28 -4.68 15.96
C LYS A 120 13.94 -4.41 15.27
N HIS A 121 13.65 -5.10 14.19
CA HIS A 121 12.42 -4.91 13.43
C HIS A 121 11.18 -5.50 14.14
N ALA A 122 11.34 -6.54 14.95
CA ALA A 122 10.31 -7.13 15.80
C ALA A 122 9.82 -6.14 16.86
N ARG A 123 10.74 -5.45 17.54
CA ARG A 123 10.38 -4.38 18.49
C ARG A 123 9.52 -3.31 17.83
N LYS A 124 9.91 -2.88 16.62
CA LYS A 124 9.12 -1.89 15.87
C LYS A 124 7.78 -2.46 15.40
N ALA A 125 7.73 -3.73 15.02
CA ALA A 125 6.48 -4.41 14.66
C ALA A 125 5.52 -4.46 15.86
N LEU A 126 5.99 -4.73 17.08
CA LEU A 126 5.15 -4.69 18.29
C LEU A 126 4.61 -3.29 18.60
N THR A 127 5.39 -2.24 18.36
CA THR A 127 4.91 -0.85 18.50
C THR A 127 3.84 -0.51 17.47
N ASP A 128 4.01 -0.98 16.24
CA ASP A 128 3.10 -0.67 15.15
C ASP A 128 1.80 -1.51 15.21
N LEU A 129 1.87 -2.76 15.68
CA LEU A 129 0.76 -3.72 15.71
C LEU A 129 -0.57 -3.14 16.24
N PRO A 130 -0.65 -2.59 17.47
CA PRO A 130 -1.91 -2.06 17.98
C PRO A 130 -2.42 -0.86 17.17
N ASN A 131 -1.52 0.01 16.68
CA ASN A 131 -1.91 1.17 15.88
C ASN A 131 -2.51 0.75 14.53
N TYR A 132 -1.91 -0.24 13.86
CA TYR A 132 -2.47 -0.81 12.65
C TYR A 132 -3.82 -1.49 12.91
N GLY A 133 -4.01 -2.13 14.06
CA GLY A 133 -5.31 -2.68 14.45
C GLY A 133 -6.41 -1.61 14.52
N ILE A 134 -6.11 -0.48 15.17
CA ILE A 134 -7.02 0.68 15.25
C ILE A 134 -7.33 1.22 13.84
N TRP A 135 -6.30 1.39 13.00
CA TRP A 135 -6.48 1.95 11.67
C TRP A 135 -7.28 1.04 10.73
N HIS A 136 -7.00 -0.27 10.75
CA HIS A 136 -7.75 -1.23 9.94
C HIS A 136 -9.23 -1.27 10.34
N ASN A 137 -9.52 -1.27 11.64
CA ASN A 137 -10.90 -1.20 12.13
C ASN A 137 -11.61 0.09 11.67
N ALA A 138 -10.94 1.24 11.74
CA ALA A 138 -11.50 2.50 11.26
C ALA A 138 -11.73 2.53 9.74
N ILE A 139 -10.88 1.85 8.95
CA ILE A 139 -11.07 1.71 7.50
C ILE A 139 -12.27 0.79 7.21
N GLU A 140 -12.37 -0.34 7.92
CA GLU A 140 -13.45 -1.31 7.76
C GLU A 140 -14.82 -0.69 8.09
N GLN A 141 -14.91 0.06 9.20
CA GLN A 141 -16.13 0.73 9.66
C GLN A 141 -16.46 2.02 8.88
N SER A 142 -15.61 2.43 7.93
CA SER A 142 -15.84 3.65 7.17
C SER A 142 -17.10 3.57 6.31
N GLN A 143 -17.93 4.61 6.42
CA GLN A 143 -19.15 4.80 5.62
C GLN A 143 -18.89 5.53 4.29
N THR A 144 -17.63 5.77 3.93
CA THR A 144 -17.27 6.39 2.65
C THR A 144 -17.82 5.55 1.49
N SER A 145 -18.60 6.18 0.60
CA SER A 145 -19.02 5.54 -0.64
C SER A 145 -17.81 5.29 -1.54
N THR A 146 -17.70 4.07 -2.06
CA THR A 146 -16.60 3.64 -2.93
C THR A 146 -17.12 3.01 -4.22
N GLU A 147 -18.31 3.43 -4.65
CA GLU A 147 -18.94 2.92 -5.87
C GLU A 147 -18.07 3.17 -7.10
N GLY A 148 -17.92 2.14 -7.93
CA GLY A 148 -17.12 2.20 -9.16
C GLY A 148 -15.60 2.14 -8.96
N LEU A 149 -15.09 2.07 -7.72
CA LEU A 149 -13.67 1.93 -7.45
C LEU A 149 -13.22 0.47 -7.42
N ARG A 150 -11.97 0.25 -7.82
CA ARG A 150 -11.25 -1.00 -7.49
C ARG A 150 -11.07 -1.09 -5.97
N ILE A 151 -10.99 -2.30 -5.44
CA ILE A 151 -10.95 -2.49 -3.98
C ILE A 151 -9.75 -1.81 -3.30
N ASP A 152 -8.57 -1.78 -3.93
CA ASP A 152 -7.40 -1.06 -3.40
C ASP A 152 -7.62 0.46 -3.40
N GLU A 153 -8.24 0.99 -4.45
CA GLU A 153 -8.63 2.39 -4.55
C GLU A 153 -9.72 2.77 -3.54
N ALA A 154 -10.70 1.89 -3.32
CA ALA A 154 -11.73 2.03 -2.29
C ALA A 154 -11.12 2.13 -0.89
N ILE A 155 -10.15 1.27 -0.57
CA ILE A 155 -9.39 1.32 0.69
C ILE A 155 -8.63 2.64 0.81
N TYR A 156 -7.93 3.07 -0.23
CA TYR A 156 -7.19 4.34 -0.18
C TYR A 156 -8.12 5.54 -0.03
N LEU A 157 -9.31 5.55 -0.63
CA LEU A 157 -10.29 6.61 -0.44
C LEU A 157 -10.82 6.63 1.01
N LYS A 158 -11.10 5.47 1.60
CA LYS A 158 -11.47 5.36 3.02
C LYS A 158 -10.35 5.87 3.94
N MET A 159 -9.10 5.54 3.64
CA MET A 159 -7.93 6.03 4.37
C MET A 159 -7.73 7.55 4.24
N LEU A 160 -7.96 8.13 3.06
CA LEU A 160 -7.94 9.60 2.87
C LEU A 160 -9.05 10.30 3.66
N ASN A 161 -10.22 9.67 3.80
CA ASN A 161 -11.32 10.21 4.61
C ASN A 161 -11.16 9.97 6.12
N ASN A 162 -10.13 9.25 6.55
CA ASN A 162 -9.83 9.08 7.97
C ASN A 162 -9.33 10.41 8.56
N ARG A 163 -9.64 10.67 9.84
CA ARG A 163 -9.19 11.89 10.54
C ARG A 163 -7.71 11.84 10.95
N ASP A 164 -7.12 10.65 11.02
CA ASP A 164 -5.71 10.47 11.37
C ASP A 164 -4.80 10.82 10.18
N HIS A 165 -4.00 11.87 10.33
CA HIS A 165 -3.05 12.33 9.32
C HIS A 165 -1.99 11.29 8.95
N PHE A 166 -1.65 10.36 9.84
CA PHE A 166 -0.77 9.24 9.52
C PHE A 166 -1.43 8.30 8.51
N VAL A 167 -2.72 7.99 8.70
CA VAL A 167 -3.50 7.13 7.79
C VAL A 167 -3.65 7.80 6.42
N GLN A 168 -3.96 9.10 6.39
CA GLN A 168 -4.00 9.89 5.16
C GLN A 168 -2.66 9.86 4.42
N ARG A 169 -1.53 9.97 5.15
CA ARG A 169 -0.19 9.88 4.56
C ARG A 169 0.09 8.49 3.99
N MET A 170 -0.34 7.42 4.66
CA MET A 170 -0.20 6.07 4.14
C MET A 170 -0.95 5.93 2.81
N ALA A 171 -2.19 6.44 2.73
CA ALA A 171 -2.94 6.47 1.47
C ALA A 171 -2.20 7.26 0.40
N ALA A 172 -1.74 8.48 0.70
CA ALA A 172 -1.01 9.31 -0.27
C ALA A 172 0.27 8.62 -0.79
N ARG A 173 0.99 7.89 0.08
CA ARG A 173 2.14 7.08 -0.33
C ARG A 173 1.73 5.93 -1.24
N ALA A 174 0.62 5.24 -0.93
CA ALA A 174 0.08 4.18 -1.76
C ALA A 174 -0.27 4.70 -3.15
N LEU A 175 -1.05 5.78 -3.21
CA LEU A 175 -1.47 6.43 -4.45
C LEU A 175 -0.28 6.85 -5.32
N PHE A 176 0.76 7.41 -4.69
CA PHE A 176 1.97 7.82 -5.40
C PHE A 176 2.76 6.63 -5.94
N HIS A 177 3.05 5.64 -5.10
CA HIS A 177 3.88 4.51 -5.50
C HIS A 177 3.18 3.56 -6.48
N GLU A 178 1.87 3.48 -6.43
CA GLU A 178 1.06 2.61 -7.29
C GLU A 178 0.45 3.34 -8.48
N ARG A 179 0.74 4.64 -8.62
CA ARG A 179 0.24 5.50 -9.71
C ARG A 179 -1.28 5.44 -9.85
N ARG A 180 -1.99 5.46 -8.72
CA ARG A 180 -3.45 5.53 -8.70
C ARG A 180 -3.88 6.98 -8.82
N SER A 181 -4.83 7.23 -9.71
CA SER A 181 -5.16 8.58 -10.16
C SER A 181 -6.63 8.75 -10.57
N THR A 182 -7.52 7.90 -10.06
CA THR A 182 -8.96 8.04 -10.29
C THR A 182 -9.41 9.42 -9.78
N SER A 183 -10.36 10.07 -10.48
CA SER A 183 -10.81 11.44 -10.16
C SER A 183 -11.16 11.60 -8.68
N GLN A 184 -11.95 10.68 -8.12
CA GLN A 184 -12.33 10.68 -6.70
C GLN A 184 -11.13 10.74 -5.74
N LEU A 185 -10.03 10.03 -6.05
CA LEU A 185 -8.82 10.01 -5.21
C LEU A 185 -8.03 11.32 -5.31
N LEU A 186 -7.95 11.88 -6.53
CA LEU A 186 -7.24 13.14 -6.76
C LEU A 186 -8.01 14.32 -6.19
N GLU A 187 -9.33 14.35 -6.37
CA GLU A 187 -10.24 15.35 -5.79
C GLU A 187 -10.14 15.33 -4.28
N LYS A 188 -10.23 14.15 -3.64
CA LYS A 188 -10.09 14.07 -2.18
C LYS A 188 -8.71 14.50 -1.71
N SER A 189 -7.66 14.17 -2.46
CA SER A 189 -6.30 14.62 -2.14
C SER A 189 -6.16 16.15 -2.24
N ALA A 190 -6.77 16.76 -3.26
CA ALA A 190 -6.78 18.21 -3.45
C ALA A 190 -7.59 18.94 -2.37
N GLU A 191 -8.75 18.41 -1.99
CA GLU A 191 -9.57 18.90 -0.87
C GLU A 191 -8.75 18.95 0.42
N LEU A 192 -8.10 17.84 0.79
CA LEU A 192 -7.26 17.77 2.00
C LEU A 192 -6.10 18.76 1.97
N ILE A 193 -5.48 18.98 0.81
CA ILE A 193 -4.43 20.02 0.68
C ILE A 193 -5.04 21.39 0.94
N HIS A 194 -6.12 21.75 0.24
CA HIS A 194 -6.79 23.04 0.35
C HIS A 194 -7.21 23.35 1.80
N GLU A 195 -7.71 22.36 2.53
CA GLU A 195 -8.10 22.49 3.93
C GLU A 195 -6.94 22.70 4.90
N SER A 196 -5.71 22.32 4.55
CA SER A 196 -4.62 22.18 5.52
C SER A 196 -3.41 23.07 5.26
N TYR A 197 -3.11 23.41 4.00
CA TYR A 197 -1.78 23.92 3.63
C TYR A 197 -1.41 25.29 4.25
N LYS A 198 -2.41 26.06 4.70
CA LYS A 198 -2.25 27.36 5.40
C LYS A 198 -2.29 27.26 6.93
N LYS A 199 -2.73 26.13 7.48
CA LYS A 199 -2.90 25.95 8.94
C LYS A 199 -1.54 25.83 9.63
N PRO A 200 -1.43 26.09 10.95
CA PRO A 200 -0.28 25.66 11.73
C PRO A 200 -0.28 24.12 11.79
N LEU A 201 0.73 23.48 11.17
CA LEU A 201 0.84 22.04 11.05
C LEU A 201 2.08 21.52 11.75
N ASP A 202 1.96 20.38 12.43
CA ASP A 202 3.10 19.67 12.98
C ASP A 202 3.95 18.97 11.89
N ALA A 203 5.05 18.33 12.28
CA ALA A 203 5.96 17.70 11.34
C ALA A 203 5.35 16.51 10.57
N GLN A 204 4.39 15.79 11.17
CA GLN A 204 3.69 14.67 10.56
C GLN A 204 2.66 15.19 9.55
N GLU A 205 1.84 16.16 9.95
CA GLU A 205 0.83 16.80 9.11
C GLU A 205 1.46 17.46 7.89
N GLN A 206 2.56 18.19 8.06
CA GLN A 206 3.32 18.76 6.93
C GLN A 206 3.81 17.68 5.96
N ASP A 207 4.22 16.52 6.48
CA ASP A 207 4.65 15.40 5.66
C ASP A 207 3.48 14.77 4.89
N THR A 208 2.31 14.67 5.53
CA THR A 208 1.05 14.25 4.90
C THR A 208 0.70 15.14 3.72
N VAL A 209 0.64 16.47 3.92
CA VAL A 209 0.31 17.42 2.86
C VAL A 209 1.35 17.39 1.74
N ALA A 210 2.64 17.29 2.07
CA ALA A 210 3.71 17.14 1.09
C ALA A 210 3.55 15.87 0.22
N TRP A 211 3.08 14.75 0.80
CA TRP A 211 2.77 13.55 0.03
C TRP A 211 1.53 13.74 -0.85
N LEU A 212 0.48 14.40 -0.36
CA LEU A 212 -0.70 14.72 -1.16
C LEU A 212 -0.34 15.60 -2.38
N CYS A 213 0.55 16.59 -2.22
CA CYS A 213 1.06 17.38 -3.36
C CYS A 213 1.70 16.50 -4.44
N LYS A 214 2.48 15.47 -4.04
CA LYS A 214 3.05 14.52 -5.00
C LYS A 214 1.97 13.73 -5.73
N VAL A 215 0.91 13.32 -5.03
CA VAL A 215 -0.20 12.54 -5.60
C VAL A 215 -0.92 13.32 -6.69
N ILE A 216 -1.32 14.56 -6.43
CA ILE A 216 -2.04 15.37 -7.42
C ILE A 216 -1.12 15.84 -8.57
N GLY A 217 0.19 15.94 -8.31
CA GLY A 217 1.19 16.37 -9.29
C GLY A 217 1.74 15.25 -10.19
N GLN A 218 1.65 13.98 -9.79
CA GLN A 218 2.35 12.89 -10.49
C GLN A 218 1.83 12.59 -11.90
N ASN A 219 0.60 13.00 -12.23
CA ASN A 219 -0.05 12.65 -13.50
C ASN A 219 0.22 13.66 -14.62
N GLY A 220 0.80 14.83 -14.32
CA GLY A 220 1.23 15.81 -15.32
C GLY A 220 0.13 16.36 -16.23
N ASN A 221 -1.15 16.11 -15.94
CA ASN A 221 -2.28 16.48 -16.79
C ASN A 221 -2.76 17.94 -16.61
N GLY A 222 -2.03 18.73 -15.81
CA GLY A 222 -2.31 20.15 -15.57
C GLY A 222 -3.51 20.45 -14.66
N SER A 223 -4.40 19.48 -14.39
CA SER A 223 -5.67 19.72 -13.68
C SER A 223 -5.50 20.33 -12.28
N TYR A 224 -4.35 20.10 -11.62
CA TYR A 224 -4.05 20.64 -10.30
C TYR A 224 -2.86 21.62 -10.27
N GLN A 225 -2.37 22.08 -11.43
CA GLN A 225 -1.24 23.03 -11.48
C GLN A 225 -1.55 24.35 -10.77
N THR A 226 -2.77 24.88 -10.92
CA THR A 226 -3.20 26.10 -10.22
C THR A 226 -3.13 25.93 -8.71
N LEU A 227 -3.69 24.84 -8.18
CA LEU A 227 -3.64 24.55 -6.74
C LEU A 227 -2.20 24.37 -6.26
N LEU A 228 -1.35 23.64 -6.99
CA LEU A 228 0.05 23.46 -6.61
C LEU A 228 0.83 24.78 -6.63
N THR A 229 0.53 25.68 -7.56
CA THR A 229 1.13 27.02 -7.64
C THR A 229 0.74 27.88 -6.45
N GLU A 230 -0.55 27.90 -6.10
CA GLU A 230 -1.07 28.59 -4.92
C GLU A 230 -0.41 28.04 -3.65
N VAL A 231 -0.41 26.72 -3.47
CA VAL A 231 0.21 26.06 -2.31
C VAL A 231 1.70 26.39 -2.21
N ALA A 232 2.41 26.39 -3.33
CA ALA A 232 3.85 26.71 -3.37
C ALA A 232 4.16 28.16 -2.97
N ALA A 233 3.25 29.09 -3.23
CA ALA A 233 3.39 30.51 -2.96
C ALA A 233 2.93 30.90 -1.54
N GLU A 234 1.86 30.25 -1.05
CA GLU A 234 1.12 30.76 0.10
C GLU A 234 1.24 29.89 1.37
N THR A 235 1.76 28.67 1.29
CA THR A 235 1.98 27.86 2.50
C THR A 235 3.08 28.47 3.37
N PRO A 236 2.91 28.57 4.70
CA PRO A 236 3.99 28.94 5.60
C PRO A 236 5.03 27.82 5.79
N HIS A 237 4.77 26.61 5.26
CA HIS A 237 5.59 25.43 5.50
C HIS A 237 6.55 25.13 4.35
N SER A 238 7.85 25.35 4.58
CA SER A 238 8.89 25.18 3.55
C SER A 238 8.91 23.79 2.92
N LYS A 239 8.59 22.73 3.68
CA LYS A 239 8.48 21.35 3.18
C LYS A 239 7.34 21.23 2.16
N ILE A 240 6.16 21.74 2.47
CA ILE A 240 5.00 21.69 1.58
C ILE A 240 5.31 22.50 0.32
N ALA A 241 5.83 23.71 0.46
CA ALA A 241 6.19 24.57 -0.66
C ALA A 241 7.20 23.90 -1.61
N LYS A 242 8.23 23.24 -1.04
CA LYS A 242 9.23 22.47 -1.80
C LYS A 242 8.59 21.38 -2.65
N TYR A 243 7.67 20.60 -2.09
CA TYR A 243 7.04 19.50 -2.81
C TYR A 243 5.98 19.98 -3.79
N ALA A 244 5.24 21.05 -3.50
CA ALA A 244 4.34 21.66 -4.48
C ALA A 244 5.11 22.16 -5.70
N ARG A 245 6.19 22.94 -5.51
CA ARG A 245 7.06 23.45 -6.60
C ARG A 245 7.66 22.37 -7.49
N LYS A 246 7.86 21.16 -6.98
CA LYS A 246 8.44 20.07 -7.76
C LYS A 246 7.51 19.56 -8.86
N TYR A 247 6.21 19.81 -8.76
CA TYR A 247 5.19 19.24 -9.65
C TYR A 247 4.29 20.30 -10.32
N ILE A 248 4.74 21.55 -10.34
CA ILE A 248 4.20 22.60 -11.22
C ILE A 248 4.95 22.51 -12.54
#